data_AF-A0A2N5C382-F1
#
_entry.id   AF-A0A2N5C382-F1
#
_cell.length_a   1.000
_cell.length_b   1.000
_cell.length_c   1.000
_cell.angle_alpha   90.00
_cell.angle_beta   90.00
_cell.angle_gamma   90.00
#
_symmetry.space_group_name_H-M   'P 1'
#
loop_
_entity.id
_entity.type
_entity.pdbx_description
1 polymer ?
#
loop_
_entity_poly.entity_id
_entity_poly.type
_entity_poly.pdbx_seq_one_letter_code
_entity_poly.pdbx_strand_id
1 'polypeptide(L)'
;MGYLTGMNGRPLRPPRGGRPRAEASVNRRYSEEQILMYLAEAANGVPVRELCARYGFSDASFYGWRARYGPQRHGDATDARRMRQLEEENVRLKSMLADALLQLELLRNRTGRRGTGKADA
;
A
#
# COMPACT_ATOMS: atom_id res chain seq x y z
N MET A 1 37.77 33.78 58.20
CA MET A 1 36.86 32.85 57.49
C MET A 1 36.19 33.65 56.39
N GLY A 2 36.64 33.67 55.13
CA GLY A 2 37.14 32.55 54.34
C GLY A 2 36.10 32.22 53.26
N TYR A 3 36.11 33.04 52.20
CA TYR A 3 35.63 32.84 50.83
C TYR A 3 34.17 32.42 50.56
N LEU A 4 33.53 33.10 49.61
CA LEU A 4 32.93 32.46 48.41
C LEU A 4 32.56 33.53 47.36
N THR A 5 33.28 33.48 46.25
CA THR A 5 32.80 33.60 44.85
C THR A 5 31.86 34.79 44.54
N GLY A 6 32.24 35.78 43.73
CA GLY A 6 32.87 35.67 42.42
C GLY A 6 32.07 36.54 41.46
N MET A 7 32.79 37.45 40.81
CA MET A 7 32.36 38.55 39.95
C MET A 7 31.32 38.20 38.85
N ASN A 8 30.54 39.23 38.50
CA ASN A 8 29.77 39.47 37.26
C ASN A 8 28.29 39.06 37.26
N GLY A 9 27.44 40.03 37.58
CA GLY A 9 25.99 39.99 37.38
C GLY A 9 25.59 39.93 35.90
N ARG A 10 25.66 38.74 35.30
CA ARG A 10 25.02 38.46 34.01
C ARG A 10 23.74 37.66 34.25
N PRO A 11 22.57 38.10 33.74
CA PRO A 11 21.35 37.34 33.90
C PRO A 11 21.48 36.02 33.13
N LEU A 12 21.03 34.94 33.77
CA LEU A 12 20.96 33.61 33.19
C LEU A 12 20.09 33.66 31.93
N ARG A 13 20.70 33.43 30.78
CA ARG A 13 19.99 33.33 29.50
C ARG A 13 19.06 32.11 29.58
N PRO A 14 17.77 32.22 29.20
CA PRO A 14 16.88 31.06 29.21
C PRO A 14 17.42 29.99 28.25
N PRO A 15 17.25 28.69 28.57
CA PRO A 15 17.63 27.62 27.67
C PRO A 15 16.88 27.86 26.36
N ARG A 16 17.62 27.83 25.24
CA ARG A 16 17.03 27.91 23.91
C ARG A 16 15.99 26.79 23.83
N GLY A 17 14.71 27.15 23.97
CA GLY A 17 13.62 26.27 23.58
C GLY A 17 13.94 25.82 22.17
N GLY A 18 14.24 24.53 22.01
CA GLY A 18 14.29 23.93 20.69
C GLY A 18 12.96 24.29 20.07
N ARG A 19 12.97 25.14 19.05
CA ARG A 19 11.77 25.40 18.27
C ARG A 19 11.21 24.02 17.96
N PRO A 20 9.96 23.68 18.32
CA PRO A 20 9.35 22.48 17.77
C PRO A 20 9.57 22.63 16.28
N ARG A 21 10.32 21.70 15.68
CA ARG A 21 10.66 21.72 14.26
C ARG A 21 9.32 21.94 13.60
N ALA A 22 9.06 23.18 13.17
CA ALA A 22 7.80 23.54 12.55
C ALA A 22 7.63 22.47 11.50
N GLU A 23 6.59 21.66 11.66
CA GLU A 23 6.26 20.61 10.72
C GLU A 23 6.06 21.37 9.43
N ALA A 24 7.13 21.43 8.64
CA ALA A 24 7.22 22.27 7.48
C ALA A 24 6.04 21.82 6.64
N SER A 25 5.03 22.68 6.56
CA SER A 25 3.79 22.42 5.86
C SER A 25 4.21 21.96 4.48
N VAL A 26 4.05 20.66 4.26
CA VAL A 26 4.65 19.98 3.13
C VAL A 26 3.88 20.47 1.91
N ASN A 27 4.41 21.50 1.26
CA ASN A 27 4.12 21.77 -0.13
C ASN A 27 4.77 20.63 -0.92
N ARG A 28 4.10 19.47 -0.93
CA ARG A 28 4.49 18.32 -1.72
C ARG A 28 4.24 18.74 -3.16
N ARG A 29 5.28 19.25 -3.81
CA ARG A 29 5.23 19.63 -5.24
C ARG A 29 4.82 18.46 -6.14
N TYR A 30 4.86 17.23 -5.61
CA TYR A 30 4.50 16.01 -6.31
C TYR A 30 3.53 15.19 -5.44
N SER A 31 2.47 14.67 -6.08
CA SER A 31 1.54 13.73 -5.45
C SER A 31 2.20 12.36 -5.26
N GLU A 32 1.60 11.51 -4.43
CA GLU A 32 2.10 10.17 -4.19
C GLU A 32 2.05 9.30 -5.46
N GLU A 33 0.96 9.43 -6.22
CA GLU A 33 0.75 8.73 -7.49
C GLU A 33 1.80 9.14 -8.52
N GLN A 34 2.15 10.44 -8.59
CA GLN A 34 3.21 10.94 -9.46
C GLN A 34 4.57 10.35 -9.09
N ILE A 35 4.89 10.30 -7.80
CA ILE A 35 6.14 9.70 -7.30
C ILE A 35 6.21 8.22 -7.66
N LEU A 36 5.11 7.47 -7.48
CA LEU A 36 5.04 6.06 -7.83
C LEU A 36 5.23 5.84 -9.34
N MET A 37 4.62 6.69 -10.18
CA MET A 37 4.82 6.66 -11.63
C MET A 37 6.30 6.84 -12.00
N TYR A 38 6.98 7.84 -11.43
CA TYR A 38 8.40 8.08 -11.71
C TYR A 38 9.29 6.91 -11.29
N LEU A 39 8.99 6.29 -10.14
CA LEU A 39 9.72 5.11 -9.67
C LEU A 39 9.49 3.88 -10.57
N ALA A 40 8.26 3.70 -11.08
CA ALA A 40 7.93 2.62 -12.01
C ALA A 40 8.66 2.80 -13.36
N GLU A 41 8.74 4.02 -13.89
CA GLU A 41 9.48 4.29 -15.12
C GLU A 41 10.98 4.01 -15.00
N ALA A 42 11.57 4.36 -13.85
CA ALA A 42 12.96 4.00 -13.56
C ALA A 42 13.13 2.47 -13.45
N ALA A 43 12.14 1.75 -12.91
CA ALA A 43 12.16 0.29 -12.84
C ALA A 43 12.05 -0.37 -14.23
N ASN A 44 11.38 0.28 -15.19
CA ASN A 44 11.30 -0.13 -16.59
C ASN A 44 12.57 0.20 -17.41
N GLY A 45 13.63 0.73 -16.76
CA GLY A 45 14.93 0.96 -17.38
C GLY A 45 15.16 2.38 -17.88
N VAL A 46 14.25 3.33 -17.63
CA VAL A 46 14.48 4.74 -17.97
C VAL A 46 15.57 5.33 -17.05
N PRO A 47 16.62 5.98 -17.58
CA PRO A 47 17.66 6.58 -16.77
C PRO A 47 17.11 7.68 -15.84
N VAL A 48 17.48 7.65 -14.56
CA VAL A 48 17.02 8.64 -13.55
C VAL A 48 17.32 10.07 -13.97
N ARG A 49 18.48 10.33 -14.58
CA ARG A 49 18.88 11.64 -15.13
C ARG A 49 17.85 12.22 -16.13
N GLU A 50 17.24 11.35 -16.93
CA GLU A 50 16.25 11.73 -17.93
C GLU A 50 14.92 12.06 -17.26
N LEU A 51 14.52 11.26 -16.27
CA LEU A 51 13.33 11.52 -15.46
C LEU A 51 13.46 12.84 -14.68
N CYS A 52 14.64 13.12 -14.12
CA CYS A 52 14.95 14.39 -13.47
C CYS A 52 14.79 15.59 -14.41
N ALA A 53 15.30 15.49 -15.63
CA ALA A 53 15.17 16.53 -16.65
C ALA A 53 13.72 16.70 -17.13
N ARG A 54 12.97 15.59 -17.28
CA ARG A 54 11.60 15.60 -17.80
C ARG A 54 10.57 16.10 -16.79
N TYR A 55 10.71 15.72 -15.52
CA TYR A 55 9.73 16.02 -14.47
C TYR A 55 10.18 17.08 -13.46
N GLY A 56 11.40 17.59 -13.61
CA GLY A 56 11.91 18.73 -12.85
C GLY A 56 12.22 18.42 -11.38
N PHE A 57 12.55 17.17 -11.05
CA PHE A 57 13.00 16.79 -9.70
C PHE A 57 14.50 16.47 -9.68
N SER A 58 15.11 16.55 -8.50
CA SER A 58 16.53 16.24 -8.31
C SER A 58 16.75 14.74 -8.08
N ASP A 59 17.95 14.23 -8.41
CA ASP A 59 18.37 12.86 -8.09
C ASP A 59 18.18 12.54 -6.59
N ALA A 60 18.52 13.50 -5.72
CA ALA A 60 18.35 13.37 -4.28
C ALA A 60 16.86 13.15 -3.88
N SER A 61 15.94 13.82 -4.57
CA SER A 61 14.50 13.61 -4.38
C SER A 61 14.09 12.21 -4.83
N PHE A 62 14.57 11.75 -5.99
CA PHE A 62 14.29 10.42 -6.51
C PHE A 62 14.73 9.30 -5.55
N TYR A 63 15.98 9.35 -5.07
CA TYR A 63 16.47 8.34 -4.13
C TYR A 63 15.79 8.43 -2.76
N GLY A 64 15.44 9.65 -2.31
CA GLY A 64 14.63 9.86 -1.11
C GLY A 64 13.23 9.26 -1.24
N TRP A 65 12.62 9.33 -2.42
CA TRP A 65 11.35 8.67 -2.71
C TRP A 65 11.51 7.15 -2.82
N ARG A 66 12.55 6.65 -3.48
CA ARG A 66 12.82 5.20 -3.56
C ARG A 66 12.97 4.56 -2.19
N ALA A 67 13.56 5.26 -1.22
CA ALA A 67 13.66 4.77 0.16
C ALA A 67 12.31 4.76 0.91
N ARG A 68 11.37 5.64 0.55
CA ARG A 68 10.06 5.78 1.21
C ARG A 68 8.95 4.96 0.56
N TYR A 69 8.94 4.96 -0.78
CA TYR A 69 7.90 4.43 -1.66
C TYR A 69 8.40 3.23 -2.50
N GLY A 70 9.61 2.74 -2.24
CA GLY A 70 10.17 1.60 -2.96
C GLY A 70 9.36 0.31 -2.77
N PRO A 71 9.63 -0.72 -3.60
CA PRO A 71 8.86 -1.96 -3.66
C PRO A 71 8.78 -2.71 -2.31
N GLN A 72 9.74 -2.53 -1.40
CA GLN A 72 9.67 -3.13 -0.06
C GLN A 72 8.58 -2.56 0.87
N ARG A 73 7.97 -1.40 0.54
CA ARG A 73 7.00 -0.72 1.42
C ARG A 73 5.61 -0.51 0.82
N HIS A 74 5.44 -0.74 -0.50
CA HIS A 74 4.14 -0.66 -1.18
C HIS A 74 3.65 -2.02 -1.70
N GLY A 75 4.54 -3.01 -1.83
CA GLY A 75 4.17 -4.41 -2.00
C GLY A 75 4.18 -5.10 -0.65
N ASP A 76 3.48 -4.53 0.34
CA ASP A 76 3.49 -5.07 1.69
C ASP A 76 3.00 -6.51 1.64
N ALA A 77 3.75 -7.42 2.28
CA ALA A 77 3.41 -8.84 2.35
C ALA A 77 1.94 -9.10 2.79
N THR A 78 1.31 -8.12 3.43
CA THR A 78 -0.12 -8.04 3.77
C THR A 78 -1.04 -8.05 2.54
N ASP A 79 -0.75 -7.27 1.50
CA ASP A 79 -1.57 -7.24 0.28
C ASP A 79 -1.39 -8.53 -0.53
N ALA A 80 -0.16 -9.04 -0.62
CA ALA A 80 0.10 -10.35 -1.23
C ALA A 80 -0.52 -11.52 -0.44
N ARG A 81 -0.69 -11.38 0.90
CA ARG A 81 -1.42 -12.36 1.73
C ARG A 81 -2.92 -12.25 1.52
N ARG A 82 -3.46 -11.03 1.50
CA ARG A 82 -4.88 -10.77 1.24
C ARG A 82 -5.28 -11.25 -0.15
N MET A 83 -4.43 -11.03 -1.16
CA MET A 83 -4.67 -11.50 -2.52
C MET A 83 -4.77 -13.03 -2.57
N ARG A 84 -3.83 -13.74 -1.95
CA ARG A 84 -3.88 -15.22 -1.88
C ARG A 84 -5.11 -15.74 -1.15
N GLN A 85 -5.50 -15.11 -0.04
CA GLN A 85 -6.73 -15.47 0.68
C GLN A 85 -7.98 -15.29 -0.19
N LEU A 86 -8.07 -14.18 -0.93
CA LEU A 86 -9.20 -13.94 -1.83
C LEU A 86 -9.22 -14.94 -3.00
N GLU A 87 -8.05 -15.33 -3.52
CA GLU A 87 -7.95 -16.38 -4.56
C GLU A 87 -8.41 -17.74 -4.04
N GLU A 88 -7.97 -18.14 -2.83
CA GLU A 88 -8.40 -19.39 -2.19
C GLU A 88 -9.91 -19.42 -1.94
N GLU A 89 -10.48 -18.32 -1.42
CA GLU A 89 -11.93 -18.18 -1.25
C GLU A 89 -12.66 -18.28 -2.59
N ASN A 90 -12.14 -17.66 -3.65
CA ASN A 90 -12.75 -17.71 -4.97
C ASN A 90 -12.81 -19.15 -5.52
N VAL A 91 -11.73 -19.91 -5.36
CA VAL A 91 -11.68 -21.33 -5.74
C VAL A 91 -12.70 -22.14 -4.96
N ARG A 92 -12.79 -21.93 -3.64
CA ARG A 92 -13.75 -22.61 -2.78
C ARG A 92 -15.20 -22.32 -3.17
N LEU A 93 -15.50 -21.04 -3.41
CA LEU A 93 -16.83 -20.58 -3.83
C LEU A 93 -17.23 -21.17 -5.19
N LYS A 94 -16.30 -21.19 -6.16
CA LYS A 94 -16.53 -21.80 -7.47
C LYS A 94 -16.82 -23.30 -7.36
N SER A 95 -16.09 -24.03 -6.51
CA SER A 95 -16.34 -25.45 -6.27
C SER A 95 -17.74 -25.69 -5.69
N MET A 96 -18.12 -24.95 -4.65
CA MET A 96 -19.45 -25.08 -4.05
C MET A 96 -20.57 -24.72 -5.02
N LEU A 97 -20.35 -23.70 -5.86
CA LEU A 97 -21.31 -23.33 -6.90
C LEU A 97 -21.47 -24.45 -7.93
N ALA A 98 -20.37 -25.07 -8.38
CA ALA A 98 -20.44 -26.21 -9.31
C ALA A 98 -21.21 -27.39 -8.71
N ASP A 99 -20.96 -27.72 -7.43
CA ASP A 99 -21.66 -28.79 -6.71
C ASP A 99 -23.16 -28.49 -6.59
N ALA A 100 -23.52 -27.25 -6.24
CA ALA A 100 -24.92 -26.83 -6.14
C ALA A 100 -25.64 -26.89 -7.49
N LEU A 101 -24.97 -26.47 -8.58
CA LEU A 101 -25.51 -26.57 -9.93
C LEU A 101 -25.73 -28.03 -10.34
N LEU A 102 -24.78 -28.93 -10.03
CA LEU A 102 -24.92 -30.36 -10.29
C LEU A 102 -26.11 -30.95 -9.51
N GLN A 103 -26.28 -30.59 -8.24
CA GLN A 103 -27.43 -31.03 -7.44
C GLN A 103 -28.76 -30.53 -8.03
N LEU A 104 -28.80 -29.27 -8.49
CA LEU A 104 -29.98 -28.71 -9.12
C LEU A 104 -30.32 -29.43 -10.43
N GLU A 105 -29.33 -29.77 -11.25
CA GLU A 105 -29.51 -30.57 -12.47
C GLU A 105 -30.03 -31.98 -12.16
N LEU A 106 -29.46 -32.66 -11.16
CA LEU A 106 -29.92 -33.98 -10.74
C LEU A 106 -31.37 -33.95 -10.26
N LEU A 107 -31.73 -32.93 -9.47
CA LEU A 107 -33.10 -32.74 -9.00
C LEU A 107 -34.06 -32.46 -10.15
N ARG A 108 -33.68 -31.60 -11.10
CA ARG A 108 -34.45 -31.31 -12.32
C ARG A 108 -34.63 -32.54 -13.21
N ASN A 109 -33.59 -33.36 -13.37
CA ASN A 109 -33.66 -34.60 -14.13
C ASN A 109 -34.54 -35.65 -13.42
N ARG A 110 -34.49 -35.70 -12.08
CA ARG A 110 -35.35 -36.59 -11.27
C ARG A 110 -36.83 -36.19 -11.32
N THR A 111 -37.16 -34.91 -11.38
CA THR A 111 -38.55 -34.45 -11.55
C THR A 111 -39.04 -34.65 -12.98
N GLY A 112 -38.20 -34.40 -13.99
CA GLY A 112 -38.53 -34.68 -15.40
C GLY A 112 -38.80 -36.16 -15.70
N ARG A 113 -38.04 -37.08 -15.09
CA ARG A 113 -38.21 -38.54 -15.29
C ARG A 113 -39.37 -39.15 -14.50
N ARG A 114 -39.90 -38.46 -13.47
CA ARG A 114 -41.06 -38.93 -12.70
C ARG A 114 -42.40 -38.59 -13.38
N GLY A 115 -42.41 -37.65 -14.32
CA GLY A 115 -43.60 -37.24 -15.08
C GLY A 115 -43.94 -38.15 -16.27
N THR A 116 -43.09 -39.12 -16.63
CA THR A 116 -43.24 -39.92 -17.86
C THR A 116 -43.45 -41.42 -17.61
N GLY A 117 -43.77 -41.83 -16.38
CA GLY A 117 -43.81 -43.25 -15.99
C GLY A 117 -45.15 -43.77 -15.43
N LYS A 118 -46.26 -43.04 -15.59
CA LYS A 118 -47.58 -43.55 -15.17
C LYS A 118 -48.72 -43.00 -16.01
N ALA A 119 -48.70 -43.35 -17.29
CA ALA A 119 -49.90 -43.51 -18.10
C ALA A 119 -49.70 -44.85 -18.83
N ASP A 120 -50.75 -45.66 -18.87
CA ASP A 120 -50.88 -46.91 -19.64
C ASP A 120 -50.45 -48.21 -18.94
N ALA A 121 -51.37 -48.73 -18.12
CA ALA A 121 -51.81 -50.15 -18.09
C ALA A 121 -53.00 -50.31 -17.13
#